data_AF-A0A504Y7B6-F1
#
_entry.id   AF-A0A504Y7B6-F1
#
_cell.length_a   1.000
_cell.length_b   1.000
_cell.length_c   1.000
_cell.angle_alpha   90.00
_cell.angle_beta   90.00
_cell.angle_gamma   90.00
#
_symmetry.space_group_name_H-M   'P 1'
#
loop_
_entity.id
_entity.type
_entity.pdbx_description
1 polymer ?
#
loop_
_entity_poly.entity_id
_entity_poly.type
_entity_poly.pdbx_seq_one_letter_code
_entity_poly.pdbx_strand_id
1 'polypeptide(L)'
;MNVYKYRKEVDKIAEDQWPKDNNPLKNAPDTVEDVTQSRWDRPYSREEAAFPAPWHNDGEHPYGKLSKIWPTVGRLNDVYGDTHLCCVIMPSAAKKYSGESL
;
A
#
# COMPACT_ATOMS: atom_id res chain seq x y z
N MET A 1 13.17 2.14 12.32
CA MET A 1 12.60 2.55 11.02
C MET A 1 13.61 3.46 10.33
N ASN A 2 14.24 3.01 9.25
CA ASN A 2 15.40 3.70 8.69
C ASN A 2 14.97 4.73 7.63
N VAL A 3 14.87 6.02 8.02
CA VAL A 3 14.39 7.13 7.18
C VAL A 3 15.24 7.30 5.90
N TYR A 4 16.50 6.86 5.93
CA TYR A 4 17.43 6.97 4.80
C TYR A 4 16.95 6.28 3.51
N LYS A 5 16.11 5.24 3.58
CA LYS A 5 15.64 4.55 2.37
C LYS A 5 14.65 5.41 1.57
N TYR A 6 13.72 6.08 2.25
CA TYR A 6 12.75 6.96 1.56
C TYR A 6 13.44 8.14 0.88
N ARG A 7 14.56 8.61 1.43
CA ARG A 7 15.34 9.64 0.76
C ARG A 7 15.88 9.17 -0.59
N LYS A 8 16.40 7.95 -0.66
CA LYS A 8 16.86 7.35 -1.93
C LYS A 8 15.73 7.18 -2.94
N GLU A 9 14.51 6.88 -2.48
CA GLU A 9 13.34 6.80 -3.35
C GLU A 9 12.97 8.18 -3.93
N VAL A 10 13.10 9.24 -3.13
CA VAL A 10 12.95 10.63 -3.60
C VAL A 10 14.04 10.97 -4.62
N ASP A 11 15.28 10.59 -4.38
CA ASP A 11 16.40 10.85 -5.29
C ASP A 11 16.17 10.14 -6.64
N LYS A 12 15.69 8.88 -6.65
CA LYS A 12 15.29 8.17 -7.89
C LYS A 12 14.22 8.89 -8.69
N ILE A 13 13.27 9.55 -8.03
CA ILE A 13 12.24 10.38 -8.70
C ILE A 13 12.86 11.68 -9.22
N ALA A 14 13.79 12.27 -8.48
CA ALA A 14 14.49 13.50 -8.88
C ALA A 14 15.42 13.28 -10.09
N GLU A 15 15.98 12.07 -10.23
CA GLU A 15 16.80 11.63 -11.35
C GLU A 15 15.98 11.05 -12.53
N ASP A 16 14.65 11.19 -12.50
CA ASP A 16 13.72 10.67 -13.51
C ASP A 16 13.82 9.15 -13.77
N GLN A 17 14.41 8.37 -12.83
CA GLN A 17 14.40 6.90 -12.90
C GLN A 17 13.00 6.33 -12.64
N TRP A 18 12.19 7.05 -11.84
CA TRP A 18 10.80 6.74 -11.62
C TRP A 18 9.90 7.93 -12.01
N PRO A 19 8.77 7.68 -12.71
CA PRO A 19 7.76 8.70 -12.98
C PRO A 19 7.26 9.38 -11.70
N LYS A 20 7.01 10.68 -11.77
CA LYS A 20 6.52 11.49 -10.63
C LYS A 20 5.12 11.08 -10.15
N ASP A 21 4.33 10.53 -11.05
CA ASP A 21 2.96 10.07 -10.83
C ASP A 21 2.84 8.57 -10.56
N ASN A 22 3.81 7.75 -11.01
CA ASN A 22 3.83 6.30 -10.80
C ASN A 22 5.13 5.85 -10.11
N ASN A 23 5.14 5.85 -8.78
CA ASN A 23 6.28 5.44 -7.95
C ASN A 23 5.80 4.90 -6.58
N PRO A 24 6.68 4.22 -5.82
CA PRO A 24 6.30 3.63 -4.52
C PRO A 24 5.69 4.65 -3.55
N LEU A 25 6.22 5.88 -3.50
CA LEU A 25 5.74 6.92 -2.59
C LEU A 25 4.33 7.40 -2.96
N LYS A 26 3.99 7.44 -4.25
CA LYS A 26 2.67 7.87 -4.74
C LYS A 26 1.62 6.79 -4.63
N ASN A 27 1.99 5.53 -4.82
CA ASN A 27 1.06 4.40 -4.80
C ASN A 27 0.87 3.81 -3.40
N ALA A 28 1.76 4.09 -2.45
CA ALA A 28 1.62 3.63 -1.07
C ALA A 28 0.32 4.14 -0.40
N PRO A 29 -0.31 3.37 0.50
CA PRO A 29 0.09 2.03 0.95
C PRO A 29 -0.35 0.90 0.00
N ASP A 30 0.52 -0.10 -0.21
CA ASP A 30 0.24 -1.26 -1.06
C ASP A 30 -0.45 -2.39 -0.26
N THR A 31 -1.67 -2.74 -0.67
CA THR A 31 -2.48 -3.80 -0.03
C THR A 31 -2.11 -5.19 -0.53
N VAL A 32 -2.55 -6.24 0.18
CA VAL A 32 -2.38 -7.64 -0.29
C VAL A 32 -2.99 -7.82 -1.66
N GLU A 33 -4.22 -7.32 -1.85
CA GLU A 33 -4.94 -7.43 -3.12
C GLU A 33 -4.16 -6.80 -4.26
N ASP A 34 -3.64 -5.59 -4.06
CA ASP A 34 -2.85 -4.86 -5.06
C ASP A 34 -1.54 -5.58 -5.43
N VAL A 35 -0.78 -6.04 -4.44
CA VAL A 35 0.49 -6.74 -4.68
C VAL A 35 0.29 -8.12 -5.32
N THR A 36 -0.86 -8.76 -5.09
CA THR A 36 -1.16 -10.11 -5.62
C THR A 36 -1.92 -10.10 -6.94
N GLN A 37 -2.23 -8.93 -7.51
CA GLN A 37 -2.85 -8.83 -8.83
C GLN A 37 -2.03 -9.56 -9.90
N SER A 38 -2.69 -10.19 -10.87
CA SER A 38 -2.03 -10.92 -11.95
C SER A 38 -1.14 -10.01 -12.81
N ARG A 39 -1.65 -8.81 -13.14
CA ARG A 39 -0.92 -7.78 -13.88
C ARG A 39 -0.21 -6.84 -12.91
N TRP A 40 1.00 -6.41 -13.27
CA TRP A 40 1.78 -5.42 -12.53
C TRP A 40 2.37 -4.41 -13.52
N ASP A 41 1.84 -3.19 -13.51
CA ASP A 41 2.17 -2.14 -14.48
C ASP A 41 2.79 -0.93 -13.76
N ARG A 42 3.86 -1.21 -13.01
CA ARG A 42 4.57 -0.22 -12.20
C ARG A 42 6.08 -0.33 -12.44
N PRO A 43 6.82 0.79 -12.41
CA PRO A 43 8.26 0.85 -12.74
C PRO A 43 9.17 0.34 -11.62
N TYR A 44 8.61 -0.40 -10.67
CA TYR A 44 9.29 -0.97 -9.52
C TYR A 44 8.67 -2.33 -9.22
N SER A 45 9.39 -3.19 -8.53
CA SER A 45 8.96 -4.57 -8.25
C SER A 45 7.90 -4.65 -7.13
N ARG A 46 7.13 -5.74 -7.13
CA ARG A 46 6.23 -6.09 -6.01
C ARG A 46 6.99 -6.23 -4.68
N GLU A 47 8.24 -6.68 -4.73
CA GLU A 47 9.08 -6.80 -3.54
C GLU A 47 9.50 -5.43 -2.99
N GLU A 48 9.84 -4.47 -3.86
CA GLU A 48 10.09 -3.09 -3.46
C GLU A 48 8.85 -2.44 -2.84
N ALA A 49 7.66 -2.77 -3.35
CA ALA A 49 6.37 -2.32 -2.81
C ALA A 49 6.08 -2.91 -1.42
N ALA A 50 6.09 -4.25 -1.33
CA ALA A 50 5.66 -4.96 -0.13
C ALA A 50 6.74 -5.02 0.97
N PHE A 51 8.01 -5.08 0.62
CA PHE A 51 9.12 -5.32 1.55
C PHE A 51 10.24 -4.28 1.38
N PRO A 52 9.95 -2.98 1.59
CA PRO A 52 10.96 -1.95 1.39
C PRO A 52 12.07 -2.01 2.47
N ALA A 53 11.81 -2.46 3.68
CA ALA A 53 12.83 -2.39 4.71
C ALA A 53 13.92 -3.49 4.59
N PRO A 54 15.21 -3.18 4.88
CA PRO A 54 16.30 -4.16 4.85
C PRO A 54 16.03 -5.41 5.71
N TRP A 55 15.44 -5.21 6.89
CA TRP A 55 15.10 -6.27 7.85
C TRP A 55 14.06 -7.29 7.35
N HIS A 56 13.41 -7.04 6.22
CA HIS A 56 12.56 -8.05 5.58
C HIS A 56 13.39 -9.05 4.75
N ASN A 57 14.61 -8.68 4.33
CA ASN A 57 15.40 -9.43 3.35
C ASN A 57 16.79 -9.86 3.86
N ASP A 58 17.32 -9.25 4.93
CA ASP A 58 18.67 -9.49 5.45
C ASP A 58 18.83 -10.81 6.23
N GLY A 59 17.72 -11.48 6.57
CA GLY A 59 17.74 -12.73 7.34
C GLY A 59 18.14 -12.54 8.81
N GLU A 60 18.43 -11.32 9.24
CA GLU A 60 18.81 -10.99 10.63
C GLU A 60 17.58 -10.85 11.52
N HIS A 61 16.47 -10.36 10.96
CA HIS A 61 15.22 -10.29 11.72
C HIS A 61 14.61 -11.69 11.87
N PRO A 62 14.32 -12.16 13.10
CA PRO A 62 13.88 -13.54 13.35
C PRO A 62 12.58 -13.91 12.63
N TYR A 63 11.79 -12.90 12.26
CA TYR A 63 10.55 -13.05 11.52
C TYR A 63 10.63 -12.54 10.07
N GLY A 64 11.71 -11.88 9.63
CA GLY A 64 11.90 -11.41 8.25
C GLY A 64 10.63 -10.88 7.55
N LYS A 65 10.24 -11.52 6.43
CA LYS A 65 8.98 -11.21 5.70
C LYS A 65 7.71 -11.64 6.44
N LEU A 66 7.78 -12.57 7.38
CA LEU A 66 6.64 -13.07 8.17
C LEU A 66 6.11 -12.03 9.16
N SER A 67 6.92 -11.05 9.58
CA SER A 67 6.44 -9.93 10.41
C SER A 67 5.72 -8.85 9.61
N LYS A 68 5.49 -9.04 8.30
CA LYS A 68 4.80 -8.07 7.46
C LYS A 68 3.37 -7.83 7.94
N ILE A 69 3.11 -6.57 8.28
CA ILE A 69 1.77 -6.06 8.52
C ILE A 69 1.25 -5.48 7.21
N TRP A 70 0.06 -5.92 6.81
CA TRP A 70 -0.58 -5.47 5.58
C TRP A 70 -1.60 -4.36 5.85
N PRO A 71 -1.56 -3.26 5.07
CA PRO A 71 -2.66 -2.31 5.06
C PRO A 71 -3.89 -2.99 4.46
N THR A 72 -5.04 -2.81 5.12
CA THR A 72 -6.32 -3.42 4.70
C THR A 72 -6.97 -2.68 3.54
N VAL A 73 -6.65 -1.40 3.36
CA VAL A 73 -7.15 -0.53 2.30
C VAL A 73 -6.03 0.31 1.71
N GLY A 74 -6.22 0.78 0.48
CA GLY A 74 -5.31 1.73 -0.16
C GLY A 74 -5.43 3.13 0.42
N ARG A 75 -4.81 4.11 -0.24
CA ARG A 75 -4.85 5.52 0.18
C ARG A 75 -6.29 6.05 0.19
N LEU A 76 -6.66 6.72 1.29
CA LEU A 76 -7.98 7.32 1.43
C LEU A 76 -8.14 8.54 0.52
N ASN A 77 -9.38 8.78 0.07
CA ASN A 77 -9.76 10.00 -0.62
C ASN A 77 -10.44 10.95 0.36
N ASP A 78 -9.66 11.88 0.90
CA ASP A 78 -10.11 12.82 1.94
C ASP A 78 -11.20 13.77 1.41
N VAL A 79 -11.02 14.32 0.20
CA VAL A 79 -11.99 15.26 -0.41
C VAL A 79 -13.35 14.60 -0.63
N TYR A 80 -13.37 13.33 -1.04
CA TYR A 80 -14.62 12.60 -1.21
C TYR A 80 -15.36 12.43 0.13
N GLY A 81 -14.63 12.11 1.20
CA GLY A 81 -15.19 11.99 2.54
C GLY A 81 -15.82 13.29 3.03
N ASP A 82 -15.15 14.42 2.82
CA ASP A 82 -15.62 15.73 3.26
C ASP A 82 -16.84 16.23 2.44
N THR A 83 -16.92 15.86 1.16
CA THR A 83 -18.01 16.27 0.25
C THR A 83 -19.23 15.35 0.30
N HIS A 84 -19.07 14.11 0.76
CA HIS A 84 -20.13 13.09 0.84
C HIS A 84 -20.24 12.55 2.27
N LEU A 85 -20.54 13.45 3.21
CA LEU A 85 -20.54 13.14 4.64
C LEU A 85 -21.52 12.01 4.98
N CYS A 86 -20.99 10.85 5.39
CA CYS A 86 -21.74 9.71 5.87
C CYS A 86 -21.18 9.27 7.23
N CYS A 87 -21.94 9.55 8.30
CA CYS A 87 -21.55 9.23 9.67
C CYS A 87 -22.38 8.07 10.26
N VAL A 88 -23.01 7.27 9.42
CA VAL A 88 -23.80 6.10 9.80
C VAL A 88 -23.24 4.86 9.11
N ILE A 89 -23.52 3.68 9.67
CA ILE A 89 -23.17 2.43 9.00
C ILE A 89 -24.01 2.34 7.72
N MET A 90 -23.34 2.29 6.57
CA MET A 90 -24.04 2.13 5.30
C MET A 90 -24.74 0.76 5.24
N PRO A 91 -25.99 0.68 4.71
CA PRO A 91 -26.70 -0.60 4.59
C PRO A 91 -25.91 -1.66 3.80
N SER A 92 -25.13 -1.25 2.80
CA SER A 92 -24.23 -2.13 2.04
C SER A 92 -23.08 -2.69 2.89
N ALA A 93 -22.60 -1.93 3.87
CA ALA A 93 -21.62 -2.42 4.85
C ALA A 93 -22.29 -3.36 5.87
N ALA A 94 -23.51 -3.05 6.33
CA ALA A 94 -24.24 -3.88 7.29
C ALA A 94 -24.60 -5.27 6.73
N LYS A 95 -25.03 -5.36 5.46
CA LYS A 95 -25.41 -6.63 4.81
C LYS A 95 -24.26 -7.64 4.69
N LYS A 96 -23.01 -7.17 4.65
CA LYS A 96 -21.82 -8.08 4.66
C LYS A 96 -21.67 -8.86 5.96
N TYR A 97 -22.30 -8.42 7.04
CA TYR A 97 -22.17 -9.02 8.38
C TYR A 97 -23.45 -9.70 8.88
N SER A 98 -24.55 -9.67 8.13
CA SER A 98 -25.83 -10.28 8.54
C SER A 98 -26.07 -11.69 7.99
N GLY A 99 -25.18 -12.24 7.15
CA GLY A 99 -25.27 -13.62 6.67
C GLY A 99 -26.47 -13.93 5.77
N GLU A 100 -27.26 -12.93 5.38
CA GLU A 100 -28.37 -13.09 4.44
C GLU A 100 -27.82 -13.04 3.01
N SER A 101 -27.80 -14.19 2.33
CA SER A 101 -27.41 -14.28 0.93
C SER A 101 -28.42 -13.54 0.04
N LEU A 102 -27.93 -12.99 -1.08
CA LEU A 102 -28.73 -12.44 -2.17
C LEU A 102 -29.81 -13.42 -2.66
#